data_AF-A0A563U038-F1
#
_entry.id   AF-A0A563U038-F1
#
_cell.length_a   1.000
_cell.length_b   1.000
_cell.length_c   1.000
_cell.angle_alpha   90.00
_cell.angle_beta   90.00
_cell.angle_gamma   90.00
#
_symmetry.space_group_name_H-M   'P 1'
#
loop_
_entity.id
_entity.type
_entity.pdbx_description
1 polymer ?
#
loop_
_entity_poly.entity_id
_entity_poly.type
_entity_poly.pdbx_seq_one_letter_code
_entity_poly.pdbx_strand_id
1 'polypeptide(L)'
;MKTRFIYIAICLATILLGACKKHDYAAGELSPIIAVADLRAIYKGSDVTLTKENMLGATNIIGTVISMPDSGNAPKGLVVMQNFRRGMLRGIAIELGAASTNYHSGDSLMLKVEGATLKRVDGLLQISGLAETAITKISEKNPVTIQSSASYAIKTNPDQFESTLVRIKTATVSPTPTPDDTFSGDRYLVNGADSILMHTEATAALAASKLPASASVAGLLLVGKSSRGGTGFQLWPRGISDITDIIKPADPNASLGMLPVIITGYINDTKGADGNYEYFQFRATRNIDFSKTPMAVVTCTNSGTAEPNKGDAPGSGWATGGGRTYKFNLTEGTVTKGEFFYVGGSNKRINGPNTTDISGAKWIRSIAYVTNVGDGFGSASSGLLPNSGNAGGIAIFDGINVTETSVPVDAILFGGSGITTIYNATTNKGYRVPESDHYNPISGSQPFFLQGTNTYIIPHSTPADQGFFVKLGGAFDAKNKTWITPRGYKFYQLQSTSALSEIESGADVNMMSN
;
A
#
# COMPACT_ATOMS: atom_id res chain seq x y z
N MET A 1 -90.82 -26.22 57.84
CA MET A 1 -90.13 -25.97 56.56
C MET A 1 -88.86 -25.13 56.69
N LYS A 2 -88.76 -24.16 57.61
CA LYS A 2 -87.59 -23.25 57.74
C LYS A 2 -86.25 -23.94 58.12
N THR A 3 -86.26 -25.00 58.92
CA THR A 3 -85.03 -25.65 59.39
C THR A 3 -84.31 -26.47 58.31
N ARG A 4 -85.04 -27.06 57.35
CA ARG A 4 -84.45 -27.86 56.25
C ARG A 4 -83.73 -26.99 55.21
N PHE A 5 -84.21 -25.76 54.98
CA PHE A 5 -83.54 -24.79 54.10
C PHE A 5 -82.22 -24.27 54.68
N ILE A 6 -82.12 -24.17 56.01
CA ILE A 6 -80.87 -23.74 56.67
C ILE A 6 -79.77 -24.80 56.50
N TYR A 7 -80.08 -26.09 56.63
CA TYR A 7 -79.08 -27.15 56.41
C TYR A 7 -78.62 -27.24 54.95
N ILE A 8 -79.51 -27.00 53.99
CA ILE A 8 -79.16 -26.96 52.56
C ILE A 8 -78.30 -25.71 52.26
N ALA A 9 -78.63 -24.55 52.84
CA ALA A 9 -77.83 -23.34 52.69
C ALA A 9 -76.43 -23.47 53.31
N ILE A 10 -76.30 -24.14 54.46
CA ILE A 10 -75.01 -24.42 55.10
C ILE A 10 -74.19 -25.42 54.27
N CYS A 11 -74.81 -26.45 53.69
CA CYS A 11 -74.12 -27.39 52.80
C CYS A 11 -73.69 -26.77 51.47
N LEU A 12 -74.48 -25.85 50.89
CA LEU A 12 -74.04 -25.09 49.71
C LEU A 12 -72.91 -24.10 50.04
N ALA A 13 -72.93 -23.49 51.22
CA ALA A 13 -71.86 -22.60 51.66
C ALA A 13 -70.54 -23.35 51.89
N THR A 14 -70.56 -24.59 52.41
CA THR A 14 -69.33 -25.38 52.59
C THR A 14 -68.76 -25.91 51.27
N ILE A 15 -69.59 -26.20 50.27
CA ILE A 15 -69.13 -26.57 48.91
C ILE A 15 -68.50 -25.35 48.20
N LEU A 16 -69.06 -24.15 48.39
CA LEU A 16 -68.50 -22.90 47.84
C LEU A 16 -67.18 -22.48 48.51
N LEU A 17 -66.98 -22.80 49.79
CA LEU A 17 -65.74 -22.52 50.52
C LEU A 17 -64.63 -23.56 50.25
N GLY A 18 -64.96 -24.74 49.72
CA GLY A 18 -64.00 -25.77 49.29
C GLY A 18 -63.56 -25.68 47.82
N ALA A 19 -64.22 -24.84 47.01
CA ALA A 19 -63.97 -24.73 45.57
C ALA A 19 -62.78 -23.83 45.19
N CYS A 20 -62.17 -23.13 46.15
CA CYS A 20 -60.89 -22.45 45.93
C CYS A 20 -59.75 -23.47 45.95
N LYS A 21 -59.52 -24.12 44.80
CA LYS A 21 -58.24 -24.79 44.54
C LYS A 21 -57.16 -23.72 44.69
N LYS A 22 -56.34 -23.79 45.74
CA LYS A 22 -55.21 -22.89 45.97
C LYS A 22 -54.24 -23.12 44.81
N HIS A 23 -54.34 -22.30 43.76
CA HIS A 23 -53.33 -22.27 42.71
C HIS A 23 -52.07 -21.67 43.32
N ASP A 24 -51.03 -22.49 43.39
CA ASP A 24 -49.72 -22.05 43.82
C ASP A 24 -49.10 -21.24 42.66
N TYR A 25 -49.36 -19.94 42.64
CA TYR A 25 -48.84 -19.01 41.61
C TYR A 25 -47.30 -18.89 41.62
N ALA A 26 -46.60 -19.59 42.52
CA ALA A 26 -45.15 -19.63 42.61
C ALA A 26 -44.49 -20.73 41.74
N ALA A 27 -45.25 -21.64 41.13
CA ALA A 27 -44.73 -22.65 40.22
C ALA A 27 -44.61 -22.11 38.78
N GLY A 28 -43.81 -21.07 38.57
CA GLY A 28 -43.43 -20.66 37.22
C GLY A 28 -42.57 -21.75 36.57
N GLU A 29 -42.90 -22.18 35.36
CA GLU A 29 -42.03 -23.09 34.61
C GLU A 29 -40.73 -22.36 34.24
N LEU A 30 -39.59 -22.96 34.62
CA LEU A 30 -38.27 -22.43 34.28
C LEU A 30 -38.13 -22.37 32.75
N SER A 31 -37.51 -21.30 32.25
CA SER A 31 -37.32 -21.13 30.81
C SER A 31 -36.55 -22.32 30.23
N PRO A 32 -37.01 -22.95 29.13
CA PRO A 32 -36.30 -24.05 28.51
C PRO A 32 -34.99 -23.62 27.82
N ILE A 33 -34.67 -22.31 27.85
CA ILE A 33 -33.53 -21.70 27.17
C ILE A 33 -32.56 -21.10 28.19
N ILE A 34 -31.32 -21.60 28.22
CA ILE A 34 -30.21 -21.02 28.98
C ILE A 34 -29.50 -19.95 28.16
N ALA A 35 -29.07 -18.86 28.81
CA ALA A 35 -28.24 -17.85 28.14
C ALA A 35 -26.83 -18.41 27.90
N VAL A 36 -26.20 -18.05 26.79
CA VAL A 36 -24.83 -18.51 26.48
C VAL A 36 -23.83 -18.10 27.56
N ALA A 37 -24.03 -16.96 28.22
CA ALA A 37 -23.22 -16.53 29.37
C ALA A 37 -23.26 -17.56 30.52
N ASP A 38 -24.46 -18.03 30.86
CA ASP A 38 -24.67 -18.99 31.95
C ASP A 38 -24.18 -20.39 31.55
N LEU A 39 -24.41 -20.80 30.29
CA LEU A 39 -23.87 -22.05 29.75
C LEU A 39 -22.34 -22.10 29.86
N ARG A 40 -21.65 -21.03 29.43
CA ARG A 40 -20.19 -20.94 29.53
C ARG A 40 -19.71 -21.03 30.97
N ALA A 41 -20.46 -20.46 31.92
CA ALA A 41 -20.12 -20.48 33.34
C ALA A 41 -20.19 -21.88 33.97
N ILE A 42 -20.87 -22.86 33.34
CA ILE A 42 -20.89 -24.26 33.76
C ILE A 42 -19.49 -24.91 33.61
N TYR A 43 -18.70 -24.50 32.61
CA TYR A 43 -17.37 -25.04 32.40
C TYR A 43 -16.38 -24.53 33.47
N LYS A 44 -15.80 -25.45 34.25
CA LYS A 44 -14.85 -25.15 35.35
C LYS A 44 -13.45 -25.74 35.13
N GLY A 45 -13.04 -25.91 33.87
CA GLY A 45 -11.70 -26.40 33.51
C GLY A 45 -11.64 -27.88 33.10
N SER A 46 -12.75 -28.60 33.19
CA SER A 46 -12.90 -29.97 32.69
C SER A 46 -14.15 -30.09 31.82
N ASP A 47 -14.16 -31.08 30.93
CA ASP A 47 -15.32 -31.40 30.10
C ASP A 47 -16.58 -31.62 30.94
N VAL A 48 -17.70 -31.07 30.49
CA VAL A 48 -19.00 -31.16 31.19
C VAL A 48 -20.08 -31.65 30.23
N THR A 49 -20.76 -32.74 30.58
CA THR A 49 -21.99 -33.14 29.90
C THR A 49 -23.13 -32.22 30.36
N LEU A 50 -23.83 -31.62 29.40
CA LEU A 50 -24.92 -30.69 29.64
C LEU A 50 -26.18 -31.48 30.02
N THR A 51 -26.74 -31.20 31.20
CA THR A 51 -27.94 -31.85 31.73
C THR A 51 -28.95 -30.80 32.17
N LYS A 52 -30.23 -31.17 32.28
CA LYS A 52 -31.25 -30.25 32.84
C LYS A 52 -30.87 -29.72 34.21
N GLU A 53 -30.22 -30.53 35.03
CA GLU A 53 -29.84 -30.15 36.40
C GLU A 53 -28.79 -29.04 36.39
N ASN A 54 -27.68 -29.21 35.65
CA ASN A 54 -26.63 -28.18 35.60
C ASN A 54 -26.99 -26.97 34.73
N MET A 55 -28.03 -27.07 33.91
CA MET A 55 -28.61 -25.97 33.14
C MET A 55 -29.84 -25.32 33.80
N LEU A 56 -30.10 -25.58 35.09
CA LEU A 56 -31.20 -24.98 35.86
C LEU A 56 -32.59 -25.18 35.20
N GLY A 57 -32.85 -26.39 34.73
CA GLY A 57 -34.10 -26.80 34.06
C GLY A 57 -34.14 -26.53 32.55
N ALA A 58 -33.19 -25.77 32.00
CA ALA A 58 -33.13 -25.52 30.57
C ALA A 58 -32.61 -26.73 29.79
N THR A 59 -32.93 -26.77 28.49
CA THR A 59 -32.48 -27.81 27.55
C THR A 59 -31.93 -27.25 26.25
N ASN A 60 -32.18 -25.97 25.98
CA ASN A 60 -31.86 -25.32 24.72
C ASN A 60 -30.98 -24.08 24.90
N ILE A 61 -30.27 -23.72 23.85
CA ILE A 61 -29.72 -22.37 23.66
C ILE A 61 -30.26 -21.78 22.36
N ILE A 62 -30.22 -20.45 22.27
CA ILE A 62 -30.54 -19.73 21.04
C ILE A 62 -29.46 -18.70 20.71
N GLY A 63 -29.36 -18.31 19.45
CA GLY A 63 -28.49 -17.22 19.04
C GLY A 63 -28.34 -17.14 17.53
N THR A 64 -27.60 -16.13 17.09
CA THR A 64 -27.40 -15.81 15.69
C THR A 64 -26.02 -16.28 15.25
N VAL A 65 -25.96 -17.03 14.16
CA VAL A 65 -24.72 -17.47 13.52
C VAL A 65 -23.95 -16.26 13.02
N ILE A 66 -22.65 -16.26 13.26
CA ILE A 66 -21.72 -15.21 12.85
C ILE A 66 -20.62 -15.73 11.93
N SER A 67 -20.36 -17.04 11.92
CA SER A 67 -19.46 -17.67 10.96
C SER A 67 -20.00 -17.58 9.53
N MET A 68 -19.09 -17.45 8.56
CA MET A 68 -19.43 -17.33 7.14
C MET A 68 -18.63 -18.38 6.36
N PRO A 69 -19.14 -19.62 6.21
CA PRO A 69 -18.40 -20.68 5.52
C PRO A 69 -18.10 -20.34 4.05
N ASP A 70 -19.00 -19.63 3.38
CA ASP A 70 -18.89 -19.26 1.95
C ASP A 70 -17.64 -18.43 1.61
N SER A 71 -17.10 -17.71 2.58
CA SER A 71 -15.90 -16.89 2.35
C SER A 71 -14.60 -17.70 2.42
N GLY A 72 -14.67 -18.93 2.88
CA GLY A 72 -13.52 -19.81 3.07
C GLY A 72 -12.60 -19.46 4.24
N ASN A 73 -12.92 -18.40 5.03
CA ASN A 73 -12.16 -18.04 6.23
C ASN A 73 -12.86 -18.40 7.54
N ALA A 74 -13.91 -19.21 7.52
CA ALA A 74 -14.49 -19.74 8.76
C ALA A 74 -13.71 -21.00 9.21
N PRO A 75 -13.56 -21.24 10.53
CA PRO A 75 -12.94 -22.46 11.03
C PRO A 75 -13.71 -23.70 10.56
N LYS A 76 -12.99 -24.68 10.00
CA LYS A 76 -13.60 -25.90 9.45
C LYS A 76 -14.31 -26.70 10.55
N GLY A 77 -15.51 -27.20 10.23
CA GLY A 77 -16.29 -28.06 11.12
C GLY A 77 -17.02 -27.33 12.26
N LEU A 78 -16.89 -26.00 12.35
CA LEU A 78 -17.46 -25.21 13.42
C LEU A 78 -18.53 -24.24 12.90
N VAL A 79 -19.62 -24.14 13.65
CA VAL A 79 -20.56 -23.01 13.58
C VAL A 79 -20.31 -22.12 14.78
N VAL A 80 -20.09 -20.84 14.54
CA VAL A 80 -19.90 -19.85 15.62
C VAL A 80 -21.16 -19.00 15.70
N MET A 81 -21.76 -18.93 16.89
CA MET A 81 -22.97 -18.13 17.12
C MET A 81 -22.81 -17.25 18.36
N GLN A 82 -23.56 -16.15 18.39
CA GLN A 82 -23.60 -15.25 19.54
C GLN A 82 -25.03 -14.96 19.99
N ASN A 83 -25.18 -14.67 21.27
CA ASN A 83 -26.45 -14.39 21.90
C ASN A 83 -26.34 -13.17 22.81
N PHE A 84 -27.29 -12.24 22.69
CA PHE A 84 -27.46 -11.12 23.62
C PHE A 84 -28.60 -11.43 24.58
N ARG A 85 -28.26 -11.85 25.80
CA ARG A 85 -29.22 -12.08 26.89
C ARG A 85 -28.63 -11.61 28.20
N ARG A 86 -29.50 -11.21 29.14
CA ARG A 86 -29.09 -10.68 30.46
C ARG A 86 -28.09 -9.51 30.37
N GLY A 87 -28.23 -8.67 29.34
CA GLY A 87 -27.35 -7.52 29.10
C GLY A 87 -25.95 -7.86 28.59
N MET A 88 -25.66 -9.12 28.27
CA MET A 88 -24.34 -9.57 27.84
C MET A 88 -24.40 -10.20 26.46
N LEU A 89 -23.51 -9.77 25.55
CA LEU A 89 -23.22 -10.48 24.31
C LEU A 89 -22.20 -11.58 24.61
N ARG A 90 -22.56 -12.84 24.36
CA ARG A 90 -21.63 -13.98 24.50
C ARG A 90 -21.70 -14.90 23.31
N GLY A 91 -20.54 -15.44 22.96
CA GLY A 91 -20.34 -16.33 21.84
C GLY A 91 -20.09 -17.77 22.28
N ILE A 92 -20.42 -18.71 21.40
CA ILE A 92 -20.07 -20.13 21.56
C ILE A 92 -19.80 -20.76 20.18
N ALA A 93 -18.82 -21.66 20.13
CA ALA A 93 -18.55 -22.48 18.95
C ALA A 93 -19.26 -23.84 19.10
N ILE A 94 -19.73 -24.39 17.99
CA ILE A 94 -20.44 -25.66 17.94
C ILE A 94 -19.74 -26.54 16.91
N GLU A 95 -19.31 -27.71 17.32
CA GLU A 95 -18.69 -28.70 16.46
C GLU A 95 -19.77 -29.53 15.77
N LEU A 96 -19.84 -29.44 14.44
CA LEU A 96 -20.83 -30.12 13.59
C LEU A 96 -20.17 -30.86 12.41
N GLY A 97 -18.84 -30.89 12.34
CA GLY A 97 -18.12 -31.44 11.20
C GLY A 97 -18.61 -30.87 9.86
N ALA A 98 -18.82 -31.74 8.87
CA ALA A 98 -19.24 -31.33 7.53
C ALA A 98 -20.58 -30.56 7.49
N ALA A 99 -21.47 -30.77 8.46
CA ALA A 99 -22.76 -30.07 8.52
C ALA A 99 -22.62 -28.57 8.86
N SER A 100 -21.44 -28.11 9.30
CA SER A 100 -21.23 -26.69 9.62
C SER A 100 -21.46 -25.77 8.43
N THR A 101 -21.30 -26.24 7.20
CA THR A 101 -21.51 -25.46 5.97
C THR A 101 -23.00 -25.17 5.68
N ASN A 102 -23.93 -25.82 6.38
CA ASN A 102 -25.38 -25.59 6.20
C ASN A 102 -25.89 -24.32 6.90
N TYR A 103 -25.05 -23.71 7.75
CA TYR A 103 -25.42 -22.60 8.63
C TYR A 103 -24.61 -21.35 8.30
N HIS A 104 -25.31 -20.28 7.97
CA HIS A 104 -24.72 -19.05 7.42
C HIS A 104 -24.90 -17.88 8.37
N SER A 105 -24.02 -16.87 8.26
CA SER A 105 -24.10 -15.67 9.08
C SER A 105 -25.49 -15.03 8.98
N GLY A 106 -26.10 -14.74 10.14
CA GLY A 106 -27.46 -14.22 10.24
C GLY A 106 -28.54 -15.29 10.45
N ASP A 107 -28.23 -16.58 10.35
CA ASP A 107 -29.16 -17.64 10.75
C ASP A 107 -29.40 -17.60 12.26
N SER A 108 -30.67 -17.56 12.67
CA SER A 108 -31.08 -17.70 14.07
C SER A 108 -31.37 -19.17 14.36
N LEU A 109 -30.63 -19.75 15.30
CA LEU A 109 -30.73 -21.17 15.62
C LEU A 109 -31.24 -21.37 17.05
N MET A 110 -32.04 -22.42 17.22
CA MET A 110 -32.33 -23.04 18.52
C MET A 110 -31.70 -24.43 18.54
N LEU A 111 -30.88 -24.68 19.56
CA LEU A 111 -30.14 -25.93 19.69
C LEU A 111 -30.56 -26.63 20.98
N LYS A 112 -31.00 -27.88 20.87
CA LYS A 112 -31.25 -28.74 22.03
C LYS A 112 -29.94 -29.37 22.50
N VAL A 113 -29.33 -28.78 23.53
CA VAL A 113 -27.95 -29.09 23.97
C VAL A 113 -27.88 -30.11 25.11
N GLU A 114 -29.02 -30.54 25.65
CA GLU A 114 -29.08 -31.62 26.64
C GLU A 114 -28.44 -32.90 26.07
N GLY A 115 -27.46 -33.46 26.80
CA GLY A 115 -26.68 -34.63 26.40
C GLY A 115 -25.39 -34.31 25.62
N ALA A 116 -25.23 -33.09 25.12
CA ALA A 116 -23.98 -32.66 24.47
C ALA A 116 -22.88 -32.37 25.50
N THR A 117 -21.63 -32.28 25.03
CA THR A 117 -20.46 -32.01 25.89
C THR A 117 -19.90 -30.63 25.64
N LEU A 118 -19.82 -29.81 26.69
CA LEU A 118 -19.13 -28.53 26.71
C LEU A 118 -17.65 -28.75 27.08
N LYS A 119 -16.74 -28.43 26.18
CA LYS A 119 -15.30 -28.69 26.35
C LYS A 119 -14.41 -27.68 25.63
N ARG A 120 -13.12 -27.66 25.96
CA ARG A 120 -12.12 -26.88 25.21
C ARG A 120 -11.36 -27.76 24.22
N VAL A 121 -11.31 -27.35 22.95
CA VAL A 121 -10.47 -27.97 21.92
C VAL A 121 -9.47 -26.93 21.43
N ASP A 122 -8.18 -27.22 21.57
CA ASP A 122 -7.09 -26.26 21.30
C ASP A 122 -7.28 -24.89 21.97
N GLY A 123 -7.90 -24.89 23.14
CA GLY A 123 -8.18 -23.70 23.94
C GLY A 123 -9.54 -23.04 23.64
N LEU A 124 -10.21 -23.34 22.53
CA LEU A 124 -11.54 -22.79 22.19
C LEU A 124 -12.65 -23.55 22.92
N LEU A 125 -13.50 -22.83 23.66
CA LEU A 125 -14.69 -23.39 24.30
C LEU A 125 -15.77 -23.68 23.26
N GLN A 126 -16.17 -24.95 23.15
CA GLN A 126 -17.13 -25.42 22.17
C GLN A 126 -18.08 -26.48 22.73
N ILE A 127 -19.26 -26.58 22.12
CA ILE A 127 -20.20 -27.68 22.31
C ILE A 127 -19.88 -28.75 21.27
N SER A 128 -19.79 -30.01 21.71
CA SER A 128 -19.50 -31.18 20.87
C SER A 128 -20.50 -32.31 21.12
N GLY A 129 -20.61 -33.24 20.16
CA GLY A 129 -21.54 -34.36 20.26
C GLY A 129 -23.00 -33.99 19.99
N LEU A 130 -23.26 -32.89 19.29
CA LEU A 130 -24.60 -32.47 18.92
C LEU A 130 -24.96 -33.01 17.53
N ALA A 131 -26.08 -33.72 17.42
CA ALA A 131 -26.61 -34.16 16.12
C ALA A 131 -27.32 -33.00 15.39
N GLU A 132 -27.29 -32.99 14.06
CA GLU A 132 -27.95 -31.96 13.24
C GLU A 132 -29.47 -31.91 13.49
N THR A 133 -30.09 -33.05 13.82
CA THR A 133 -31.52 -33.13 14.19
C THR A 133 -31.86 -32.38 15.48
N ALA A 134 -30.88 -32.02 16.30
CA ALA A 134 -31.06 -31.21 17.51
C ALA A 134 -31.05 -29.70 17.22
N ILE A 135 -30.86 -29.30 15.97
CA ILE A 135 -30.75 -27.90 15.54
C ILE A 135 -32.00 -27.52 14.74
N THR A 136 -32.68 -26.46 15.17
CA THR A 136 -33.81 -25.87 14.46
C THR A 136 -33.43 -24.48 13.98
N LYS A 137 -33.49 -24.23 12.67
CA LYS A 137 -33.34 -22.89 12.10
C LYS A 137 -34.66 -22.13 12.27
N ILE A 138 -34.64 -21.04 13.03
CA ILE A 138 -35.82 -20.24 13.38
C ILE A 138 -36.07 -19.15 12.33
N SER A 139 -35.01 -18.49 11.89
CA SER A 139 -35.05 -17.46 10.84
C SER A 139 -33.69 -17.31 10.19
N GLU A 140 -33.63 -16.65 9.03
CA GLU A 140 -32.40 -16.41 8.26
C GLU A 140 -32.16 -14.90 8.05
N LYS A 141 -30.92 -14.55 7.67
CA LYS A 141 -30.53 -13.18 7.26
C LYS A 141 -30.78 -12.09 8.32
N ASN A 142 -30.74 -12.46 9.59
CA ASN A 142 -30.86 -11.50 10.68
C ASN A 142 -29.60 -10.62 10.78
N PRO A 143 -29.73 -9.36 11.24
CA PRO A 143 -28.56 -8.53 11.50
C PRO A 143 -27.68 -9.14 12.59
N VAL A 144 -26.37 -9.01 12.42
CA VAL A 144 -25.38 -9.49 13.38
C VAL A 144 -24.73 -8.31 14.10
N THR A 145 -24.72 -8.36 15.42
CA THR A 145 -24.08 -7.34 16.26
C THR A 145 -22.55 -7.46 16.19
N ILE A 146 -21.85 -6.37 15.92
CA ILE A 146 -20.38 -6.30 15.95
C ILE A 146 -19.98 -5.43 17.13
N GLN A 147 -19.23 -5.99 18.09
CA GLN A 147 -18.70 -5.19 19.20
C GLN A 147 -17.36 -4.55 18.82
N SER A 148 -17.22 -3.24 19.02
CA SER A 148 -15.94 -2.55 18.82
C SER A 148 -15.11 -2.63 20.10
N SER A 149 -13.87 -3.10 20.01
CA SER A 149 -12.99 -3.23 21.17
C SER A 149 -11.52 -3.05 20.78
N ALA A 150 -10.69 -2.65 21.73
CA ALA A 150 -9.24 -2.56 21.54
C ALA A 150 -8.57 -3.91 21.86
N SER A 151 -7.43 -4.20 21.23
CA SER A 151 -6.68 -5.45 21.47
C SER A 151 -6.35 -5.67 22.96
N TYR A 152 -6.05 -4.58 23.69
CA TYR A 152 -5.79 -4.62 25.13
C TYR A 152 -7.01 -5.07 25.96
N ALA A 153 -8.21 -4.56 25.65
CA ALA A 153 -9.43 -4.90 26.37
C ALA A 153 -9.81 -6.37 26.16
N ILE A 154 -9.57 -6.90 24.96
CA ILE A 154 -9.78 -8.31 24.62
C ILE A 154 -8.87 -9.21 25.45
N LYS A 155 -7.58 -8.89 25.55
CA LYS A 155 -6.61 -9.70 26.29
C LYS A 155 -6.84 -9.68 27.80
N THR A 156 -7.30 -8.56 28.34
CA THR A 156 -7.60 -8.42 29.77
C THR A 156 -8.94 -9.04 30.16
N ASN A 157 -9.87 -9.22 29.22
CA ASN A 157 -11.21 -9.76 29.48
C ASN A 157 -11.60 -10.87 28.48
N PRO A 158 -10.80 -11.96 28.38
CA PRO A 158 -10.96 -13.00 27.35
C PRO A 158 -12.37 -13.58 27.28
N ASP A 159 -12.98 -13.86 28.42
CA ASP A 159 -14.29 -14.51 28.52
C ASP A 159 -15.45 -13.68 27.96
N GLN A 160 -15.25 -12.37 27.79
CA GLN A 160 -16.27 -11.48 27.24
C GLN A 160 -16.32 -11.49 25.71
N PHE A 161 -15.20 -11.85 25.06
CA PHE A 161 -15.03 -11.71 23.63
C PHE A 161 -14.89 -13.04 22.88
N GLU A 162 -14.50 -14.13 23.56
CA GLU A 162 -14.38 -15.44 22.92
C GLU A 162 -15.66 -15.84 22.17
N SER A 163 -15.48 -16.26 20.91
CA SER A 163 -16.52 -16.68 19.97
C SER A 163 -17.55 -15.61 19.59
N THR A 164 -17.20 -14.33 19.72
CA THR A 164 -18.04 -13.20 19.30
C THR A 164 -17.50 -12.51 18.04
N LEU A 165 -18.33 -11.68 17.41
CA LEU A 165 -17.91 -10.85 16.29
C LEU A 165 -17.39 -9.50 16.78
N VAL A 166 -16.09 -9.26 16.61
CA VAL A 166 -15.39 -8.08 17.14
C VAL A 166 -14.83 -7.23 16.01
N ARG A 167 -14.82 -5.90 16.18
CA ARG A 167 -14.10 -4.95 15.31
C ARG A 167 -12.97 -4.27 16.07
N ILE A 168 -11.76 -4.40 15.55
CA ILE A 168 -10.60 -3.60 15.94
C ILE A 168 -10.53 -2.39 15.03
N LYS A 169 -10.65 -1.18 15.58
CA LYS A 169 -10.68 0.07 14.79
C LYS A 169 -9.26 0.56 14.51
N THR A 170 -8.99 0.96 13.27
CA THR A 170 -7.74 1.65 12.88
C THR A 170 -6.48 0.96 13.42
N ALA A 171 -6.33 -0.33 13.11
CA ALA A 171 -5.14 -1.10 13.47
C ALA A 171 -4.07 -0.97 12.38
N THR A 172 -2.80 -0.93 12.79
CA THR A 172 -1.66 -0.98 11.86
C THR A 172 -1.20 -2.42 11.71
N VAL A 173 -0.94 -2.85 10.47
CA VAL A 173 -0.44 -4.19 10.19
C VAL A 173 1.06 -4.26 10.49
N SER A 174 1.48 -5.30 11.21
CA SER A 174 2.87 -5.57 11.56
C SER A 174 3.30 -6.99 11.15
N PRO A 175 4.47 -7.15 10.48
CA PRO A 175 5.36 -6.08 10.00
C PRO A 175 4.68 -5.19 8.94
N THR A 176 5.21 -3.97 8.75
CA THR A 176 4.65 -3.02 7.76
C THR A 176 4.61 -3.68 6.38
N PRO A 177 3.43 -3.80 5.76
CA PRO A 177 3.29 -4.48 4.48
C PRO A 177 3.84 -3.64 3.33
N THR A 178 4.23 -4.32 2.26
CA THR A 178 4.52 -3.77 0.94
C THR A 178 3.25 -3.76 0.08
N PRO A 179 3.21 -2.99 -1.03
CA PRO A 179 2.08 -3.00 -1.97
C PRO A 179 1.76 -4.38 -2.59
N ASP A 180 2.70 -5.33 -2.52
CA ASP A 180 2.56 -6.67 -3.07
C ASP A 180 2.02 -7.70 -2.07
N ASP A 181 2.09 -7.40 -0.78
CA ASP A 181 1.59 -8.28 0.26
C ASP A 181 0.06 -8.45 0.20
N THR A 182 -0.38 -9.64 0.59
CA THR A 182 -1.80 -10.04 0.61
C THR A 182 -2.24 -10.47 1.99
N PHE A 183 -3.56 -10.63 2.19
CA PHE A 183 -4.12 -11.07 3.46
C PHE A 183 -3.73 -12.50 3.87
N SER A 184 -3.25 -13.34 2.94
CA SER A 184 -2.93 -14.74 3.20
C SER A 184 -2.01 -14.95 4.41
N GLY A 185 -2.47 -15.80 5.33
CA GLY A 185 -1.76 -16.22 6.54
C GLY A 185 -1.96 -15.30 7.75
N ASP A 186 -1.02 -15.39 8.70
CA ASP A 186 -1.06 -14.67 9.97
C ASP A 186 -0.46 -13.26 9.83
N ARG A 187 -1.11 -12.24 10.39
CA ARG A 187 -0.60 -10.86 10.50
C ARG A 187 -0.95 -10.26 11.86
N TYR A 188 -0.09 -9.42 12.43
CA TYR A 188 -0.42 -8.73 13.68
C TYR A 188 -1.12 -7.40 13.37
N LEU A 189 -2.23 -7.16 14.07
CA LEU A 189 -2.95 -5.89 14.08
C LEU A 189 -2.59 -5.15 15.37
N VAL A 190 -1.74 -4.13 15.25
CA VAL A 190 -1.34 -3.26 16.35
C VAL A 190 -2.41 -2.19 16.55
N ASN A 191 -2.98 -2.13 17.75
CA ASN A 191 -4.04 -1.19 18.10
C ASN A 191 -3.83 -0.63 19.52
N GLY A 192 -3.29 0.59 19.59
CA GLY A 192 -2.95 1.23 20.86
C GLY A 192 -1.79 0.51 21.55
N ALA A 193 -1.99 0.15 22.82
CA ALA A 193 -0.96 -0.43 23.68
C ALA A 193 -0.69 -1.94 23.42
N ASP A 194 -1.47 -2.59 22.56
CA ASP A 194 -1.32 -4.02 22.31
C ASP A 194 -1.66 -4.40 20.87
N SER A 195 -1.44 -5.67 20.52
CA SER A 195 -1.73 -6.25 19.21
C SER A 195 -2.56 -7.52 19.32
N ILE A 196 -3.27 -7.85 18.23
CA ILE A 196 -3.98 -9.11 18.09
C ILE A 196 -3.56 -9.80 16.79
N LEU A 197 -3.51 -11.14 16.80
CA LEU A 197 -3.22 -11.91 15.60
C LEU A 197 -4.46 -11.92 14.72
N MET A 198 -4.33 -11.52 13.46
CA MET A 198 -5.32 -11.74 12.42
C MET A 198 -4.93 -12.99 11.64
N HIS A 199 -5.89 -13.90 11.47
CA HIS A 199 -5.70 -15.13 10.71
C HIS A 199 -6.54 -15.12 9.44
N THR A 200 -5.93 -15.47 8.32
CA THR A 200 -6.61 -15.67 7.04
C THR A 200 -6.11 -16.96 6.39
N GLU A 201 -7.03 -17.88 6.14
CA GLU A 201 -6.79 -19.12 5.42
C GLU A 201 -6.34 -18.83 3.98
N ALA A 202 -5.37 -19.59 3.47
CA ALA A 202 -4.84 -19.39 2.12
C ALA A 202 -5.91 -19.58 1.02
N THR A 203 -6.94 -20.38 1.30
CA THR A 203 -8.06 -20.64 0.39
C THR A 203 -9.22 -19.65 0.55
N ALA A 204 -9.13 -18.70 1.48
CA ALA A 204 -10.21 -17.74 1.70
C ALA A 204 -10.32 -16.72 0.57
N ALA A 205 -11.53 -16.25 0.27
CA ALA A 205 -11.78 -15.29 -0.80
C ALA A 205 -11.01 -13.97 -0.61
N LEU A 206 -10.81 -13.54 0.64
CA LEU A 206 -10.01 -12.34 0.94
C LEU A 206 -8.49 -12.55 0.82
N ALA A 207 -8.00 -13.79 0.78
CA ALA A 207 -6.57 -14.10 0.92
C ALA A 207 -5.70 -13.45 -0.16
N ALA A 208 -6.22 -13.33 -1.39
CA ALA A 208 -5.53 -12.70 -2.52
C ALA A 208 -5.67 -11.17 -2.58
N SER A 209 -6.49 -10.57 -1.72
CA SER A 209 -6.68 -9.12 -1.67
C SER A 209 -5.41 -8.44 -1.11
N LYS A 210 -5.12 -7.23 -1.59
CA LYS A 210 -3.96 -6.45 -1.15
C LYS A 210 -4.07 -6.07 0.32
N LEU A 211 -3.00 -6.32 1.07
CA LEU A 211 -2.94 -6.07 2.50
C LEU A 211 -2.73 -4.56 2.76
N PRO A 212 -3.60 -3.90 3.54
CA PRO A 212 -3.45 -2.49 3.85
C PRO A 212 -2.35 -2.27 4.90
N ALA A 213 -1.74 -1.09 4.92
CA ALA A 213 -0.85 -0.70 6.01
C ALA A 213 -1.62 -0.44 7.32
N SER A 214 -2.83 0.10 7.21
CA SER A 214 -3.76 0.22 8.34
C SER A 214 -5.20 0.04 7.88
N ALA A 215 -6.03 -0.56 8.73
CA ALA A 215 -7.47 -0.71 8.51
C ALA A 215 -8.21 -0.95 9.82
N SER A 216 -9.51 -0.72 9.82
CA SER A 216 -10.43 -1.32 10.79
C SER A 216 -10.82 -2.72 10.32
N VAL A 217 -10.66 -3.72 11.18
CA VAL A 217 -10.89 -5.14 10.84
C VAL A 217 -11.93 -5.72 11.77
N ALA A 218 -13.02 -6.24 11.22
CA ALA A 218 -13.97 -7.08 11.94
C ALA A 218 -13.68 -8.58 11.69
N GLY A 219 -14.03 -9.42 12.65
CA GLY A 219 -13.83 -10.86 12.52
C GLY A 219 -14.29 -11.67 13.73
N LEU A 220 -14.36 -12.98 13.57
CA LEU A 220 -14.63 -13.92 14.65
C LEU A 220 -13.44 -13.91 15.59
N LEU A 221 -13.68 -13.68 16.87
CA LEU A 221 -12.63 -13.79 17.87
C LEU A 221 -12.55 -15.21 18.41
N LEU A 222 -11.54 -15.97 17.99
CA LEU A 222 -11.38 -17.38 18.33
C LEU A 222 -10.06 -17.61 19.04
N VAL A 223 -9.99 -18.66 19.87
CA VAL A 223 -8.73 -19.16 20.42
C VAL A 223 -8.16 -20.16 19.43
N GLY A 224 -6.89 -20.00 19.06
CA GLY A 224 -6.21 -20.90 18.14
C GLY A 224 -4.71 -20.91 18.35
N LYS A 225 -4.03 -21.86 17.70
CA LYS A 225 -2.56 -21.91 17.63
C LYS A 225 -2.11 -21.00 16.51
N SER A 226 -1.17 -20.11 16.79
CA SER A 226 -0.47 -19.36 15.75
C SER A 226 0.47 -20.29 14.98
N SER A 227 0.83 -19.90 13.76
CA SER A 227 1.90 -20.53 12.97
C SER A 227 3.25 -20.67 13.71
N ARG A 228 3.45 -19.91 14.81
CA ARG A 228 4.64 -19.95 15.68
C ARG A 228 4.47 -20.80 16.94
N GLY A 229 3.38 -21.56 17.06
CA GLY A 229 3.13 -22.50 18.17
C GLY A 229 2.52 -21.89 19.45
N GLY A 230 2.34 -20.57 19.51
CA GLY A 230 1.67 -19.91 20.64
C GLY A 230 0.14 -20.03 20.54
N THR A 231 -0.53 -20.42 21.62
CA THR A 231 -2.00 -20.43 21.72
C THR A 231 -2.49 -19.08 22.22
N GLY A 232 -3.49 -18.49 21.56
CA GLY A 232 -4.05 -17.21 21.96
C GLY A 232 -5.22 -16.78 21.08
N PHE A 233 -5.73 -15.57 21.31
CA PHE A 233 -6.79 -15.03 20.47
C PHE A 233 -6.29 -14.68 19.07
N GLN A 234 -7.15 -15.03 18.13
CA GLN A 234 -7.03 -14.75 16.72
C GLN A 234 -8.32 -14.08 16.26
N LEU A 235 -8.19 -13.02 15.49
CA LEU A 235 -9.28 -12.39 14.77
C LEU A 235 -9.35 -13.01 13.38
N TRP A 236 -10.50 -13.60 13.03
CA TRP A 236 -10.74 -14.25 11.74
C TRP A 236 -11.72 -13.41 10.93
N PRO A 237 -11.26 -12.53 10.02
CA PRO A 237 -12.16 -11.71 9.21
C PRO A 237 -13.03 -12.59 8.34
N ARG A 238 -14.33 -12.33 8.29
CA ARG A 238 -15.23 -13.21 7.52
C ARG A 238 -15.17 -12.92 6.03
N GLY A 239 -14.63 -11.80 5.60
CA GLY A 239 -14.49 -11.44 4.19
C GLY A 239 -14.03 -10.00 4.03
N ILE A 240 -13.86 -9.54 2.79
CA ILE A 240 -13.38 -8.17 2.51
C ILE A 240 -14.34 -7.08 3.02
N SER A 241 -15.64 -7.40 3.14
CA SER A 241 -16.65 -6.51 3.73
C SER A 241 -16.43 -6.21 5.21
N ASP A 242 -15.62 -7.02 5.91
CA ASP A 242 -15.25 -6.79 7.30
C ASP A 242 -14.01 -5.86 7.42
N ILE A 243 -13.41 -5.43 6.30
CA ILE A 243 -12.27 -4.51 6.26
C ILE A 243 -12.75 -3.12 5.86
N THR A 244 -12.55 -2.12 6.72
CA THR A 244 -12.92 -0.71 6.47
C THR A 244 -11.77 0.23 6.83
N ASP A 245 -11.90 1.53 6.52
CA ASP A 245 -10.91 2.56 6.87
C ASP A 245 -9.49 2.25 6.35
N ILE A 246 -9.42 1.79 5.10
CA ILE A 246 -8.20 1.27 4.48
C ILE A 246 -7.22 2.40 4.15
N ILE A 247 -6.00 2.27 4.69
CA ILE A 247 -4.81 3.02 4.29
C ILE A 247 -3.87 2.05 3.58
N LYS A 248 -3.58 2.34 2.30
CA LYS A 248 -2.66 1.53 1.49
C LYS A 248 -1.22 1.66 2.00
N PRO A 249 -0.37 0.63 1.82
CA PRO A 249 1.06 0.77 2.00
C PRO A 249 1.64 1.89 1.15
N ALA A 250 2.67 2.57 1.66
CA ALA A 250 3.45 3.49 0.86
C ALA A 250 4.10 2.71 -0.29
N ASP A 251 3.76 3.06 -1.52
CA ASP A 251 4.39 2.48 -2.69
C ASP A 251 5.58 3.36 -3.09
N PRO A 252 6.82 2.89 -2.90
CA PRO A 252 7.99 3.64 -3.34
C PRO A 252 7.97 3.89 -4.85
N ASN A 253 7.18 3.14 -5.62
CA ASN A 253 7.08 3.21 -7.08
C ASN A 253 5.84 3.96 -7.60
N ALA A 254 4.98 4.53 -6.74
CA ALA A 254 3.81 5.28 -7.22
C ALA A 254 4.18 6.67 -7.76
N SER A 255 5.19 7.30 -7.17
CA SER A 255 5.88 8.48 -7.69
C SER A 255 7.28 8.51 -7.10
N LEU A 256 8.25 8.92 -7.89
CA LEU A 256 9.64 8.96 -7.45
C LEU A 256 9.92 10.12 -6.49
N GLY A 257 9.06 11.15 -6.49
CA GLY A 257 9.19 12.36 -5.66
C GLY A 257 10.32 13.28 -6.13
N MET A 258 10.80 14.16 -5.25
CA MET A 258 11.89 15.09 -5.56
C MET A 258 13.23 14.38 -5.70
N LEU A 259 14.01 14.79 -6.73
CA LEU A 259 15.41 14.39 -6.97
C LEU A 259 15.67 12.87 -6.76
N PRO A 260 14.89 11.97 -7.39
CA PRO A 260 15.13 10.52 -7.32
C PRO A 260 16.40 10.12 -8.09
N VAL A 261 16.81 11.00 -9.01
CA VAL A 261 17.99 10.93 -9.86
C VAL A 261 18.55 12.34 -9.95
N ILE A 262 19.86 12.46 -10.00
CA ILE A 262 20.57 13.72 -10.26
C ILE A 262 21.48 13.59 -11.49
N ILE A 263 21.60 14.67 -12.26
CA ILE A 263 22.53 14.78 -13.40
C ILE A 263 23.93 15.07 -12.85
N THR A 264 24.89 14.21 -13.20
CA THR A 264 26.27 14.28 -12.68
C THR A 264 27.31 14.61 -13.75
N GLY A 265 26.94 14.53 -15.02
CA GLY A 265 27.79 15.02 -16.10
C GLY A 265 27.25 14.72 -17.48
N TYR A 266 27.94 15.22 -18.49
CA TYR A 266 27.59 15.02 -19.89
C TYR A 266 28.78 15.30 -20.81
N ILE A 267 28.67 14.88 -22.06
CA ILE A 267 29.56 15.27 -23.15
C ILE A 267 28.73 15.68 -24.37
N ASN A 268 28.99 16.89 -24.88
CA ASN A 268 28.22 17.54 -25.95
C ASN A 268 29.07 17.87 -27.20
N ASP A 269 30.37 17.65 -27.13
CA ASP A 269 31.35 17.98 -28.18
C ASP A 269 32.47 16.95 -28.10
N THR A 270 32.14 15.72 -28.53
CA THR A 270 33.06 14.59 -28.50
C THR A 270 34.13 14.76 -29.57
N LYS A 271 35.33 14.25 -29.32
CA LYS A 271 36.43 14.42 -30.27
C LYS A 271 36.17 13.68 -31.59
N GLY A 272 36.17 14.42 -32.69
CA GLY A 272 36.11 13.95 -34.06
C GLY A 272 34.71 13.80 -34.66
N ALA A 273 33.71 13.39 -33.89
CA ALA A 273 32.32 13.32 -34.35
C ALA A 273 31.32 13.12 -33.22
N ASP A 274 30.25 13.92 -33.21
CA ASP A 274 29.19 13.84 -32.19
C ASP A 274 28.16 12.75 -32.45
N GLY A 275 27.85 12.45 -33.71
CA GLY A 275 26.75 11.57 -34.10
C GLY A 275 26.79 10.19 -33.41
N ASN A 276 25.80 9.94 -32.56
CA ASN A 276 25.63 8.75 -31.70
C ASN A 276 26.71 8.56 -30.61
N TYR A 277 27.51 9.58 -30.30
CA TYR A 277 28.57 9.55 -29.27
C TYR A 277 28.29 10.42 -28.05
N GLU A 278 27.33 11.34 -28.11
CA GLU A 278 26.95 12.15 -26.95
C GLU A 278 26.20 11.32 -25.91
N TYR A 279 26.45 11.59 -24.63
CA TYR A 279 25.77 10.92 -23.52
C TYR A 279 25.71 11.77 -22.26
N PHE A 280 24.78 11.38 -21.39
CA PHE A 280 24.44 12.05 -20.15
C PHE A 280 24.58 11.03 -19.02
N GLN A 281 25.25 11.45 -17.96
CA GLN A 281 25.51 10.66 -16.77
C GLN A 281 24.59 11.12 -15.65
N PHE A 282 23.99 10.14 -14.99
CA PHE A 282 23.11 10.32 -13.88
C PHE A 282 23.56 9.49 -12.69
N ARG A 283 23.07 9.84 -11.51
CA ARG A 283 23.24 9.05 -10.29
C ARG A 283 21.90 8.89 -9.58
N ALA A 284 21.54 7.66 -9.25
CA ALA A 284 20.29 7.38 -8.55
C ALA A 284 20.41 7.72 -7.06
N THR A 285 19.44 8.43 -6.49
CA THR A 285 19.45 8.80 -5.05
C THR A 285 18.72 7.77 -4.18
N ARG A 286 18.11 6.78 -4.83
CA ARG A 286 17.36 5.66 -4.28
C ARG A 286 17.39 4.50 -5.26
N ASN A 287 16.94 3.33 -4.83
CA ASN A 287 16.71 2.21 -5.76
C ASN A 287 15.54 2.56 -6.69
N ILE A 288 15.70 2.25 -7.98
CA ILE A 288 14.71 2.50 -9.03
C ILE A 288 14.63 1.26 -9.92
N ASP A 289 13.39 0.86 -10.22
CA ASP A 289 13.05 -0.11 -11.24
C ASP A 289 12.23 0.63 -12.31
N PHE A 290 12.83 0.85 -13.48
CA PHE A 290 12.22 1.67 -14.53
C PHE A 290 11.01 1.00 -15.17
N SER A 291 10.80 -0.31 -14.95
CA SER A 291 9.56 -0.99 -15.38
C SER A 291 8.37 -0.65 -14.46
N LYS A 292 8.64 -0.21 -13.23
CA LYS A 292 7.63 0.18 -12.24
C LYS A 292 7.45 1.69 -12.18
N THR A 293 8.55 2.43 -12.19
CA THR A 293 8.62 3.89 -12.23
C THR A 293 9.37 4.33 -13.48
N PRO A 294 8.70 4.35 -14.65
CA PRO A 294 9.36 4.79 -15.87
C PRO A 294 9.68 6.28 -15.78
N MET A 295 10.79 6.69 -16.39
CA MET A 295 11.24 8.08 -16.43
C MET A 295 11.48 8.51 -17.87
N ALA A 296 11.58 9.81 -18.12
CA ALA A 296 12.03 10.34 -19.41
C ALA A 296 13.22 11.27 -19.24
N VAL A 297 14.19 11.18 -20.15
CA VAL A 297 15.25 12.17 -20.32
C VAL A 297 14.94 12.97 -21.58
N VAL A 298 15.04 14.28 -21.50
CA VAL A 298 14.86 15.19 -22.64
C VAL A 298 16.06 16.10 -22.75
N THR A 299 16.68 16.16 -23.94
CA THR A 299 17.70 17.16 -24.25
C THR A 299 17.08 18.36 -24.97
N CYS A 300 17.79 19.49 -24.97
CA CYS A 300 17.46 20.60 -25.84
C CYS A 300 18.68 21.25 -26.51
N THR A 301 18.44 21.80 -27.69
CA THR A 301 19.36 22.66 -28.44
C THR A 301 18.62 23.91 -28.91
N ASN A 302 19.25 25.08 -28.78
CA ASN A 302 18.58 26.36 -28.94
C ASN A 302 19.38 27.35 -29.79
N SER A 303 19.91 26.86 -30.92
CA SER A 303 20.38 27.76 -31.98
C SER A 303 19.21 28.61 -32.49
N GLY A 304 19.50 29.81 -33.02
CA GLY A 304 18.47 30.67 -33.61
C GLY A 304 17.74 30.04 -34.80
N THR A 305 18.27 28.96 -35.38
CA THR A 305 17.70 28.24 -36.52
C THR A 305 16.97 26.95 -36.15
N ALA A 306 16.95 26.57 -34.87
CA ALA A 306 16.32 25.34 -34.41
C ALA A 306 14.80 25.38 -34.60
N GLU A 307 14.23 24.29 -35.11
CA GLU A 307 12.80 24.13 -35.40
C GLU A 307 12.15 23.10 -34.48
N PRO A 308 10.88 23.27 -34.09
CA PRO A 308 9.98 24.39 -34.43
C PRO A 308 10.34 25.69 -33.68
N ASN A 309 9.76 26.83 -34.04
CA ASN A 309 9.99 28.12 -33.34
C ASN A 309 11.40 28.75 -33.57
N LYS A 310 11.85 28.83 -34.83
CA LYS A 310 13.07 29.58 -35.18
C LYS A 310 13.11 30.97 -34.54
N GLY A 311 14.23 31.29 -33.91
CA GLY A 311 14.50 32.57 -33.27
C GLY A 311 13.72 32.86 -31.99
N ASP A 312 12.87 31.94 -31.53
CA ASP A 312 12.00 32.12 -30.37
C ASP A 312 12.17 30.99 -29.33
N ALA A 313 11.55 31.14 -28.17
CA ALA A 313 11.50 30.15 -27.12
C ALA A 313 10.69 28.91 -27.56
N PRO A 314 10.93 27.73 -26.95
CA PRO A 314 10.18 26.51 -27.26
C PRO A 314 8.69 26.66 -26.98
N GLY A 315 7.83 26.38 -27.98
CA GLY A 315 6.38 26.56 -27.85
C GLY A 315 5.71 25.68 -26.78
N SER A 316 6.23 24.47 -26.55
CA SER A 316 5.75 23.51 -25.54
C SER A 316 6.87 23.13 -24.54
N GLY A 317 7.85 24.02 -24.34
CA GLY A 317 8.97 23.79 -23.44
C GLY A 317 9.73 22.51 -23.80
N TRP A 318 9.93 21.64 -22.81
CA TRP A 318 10.60 20.34 -23.00
C TRP A 318 9.88 19.41 -23.98
N ALA A 319 8.56 19.52 -24.13
CA ALA A 319 7.74 18.67 -25.00
C ALA A 319 7.70 19.16 -26.47
N THR A 320 8.53 20.14 -26.86
CA THR A 320 8.45 20.81 -28.17
C THR A 320 8.75 19.90 -29.36
N GLY A 321 9.71 18.98 -29.22
CA GLY A 321 10.10 18.05 -30.29
C GLY A 321 10.86 18.73 -31.44
N GLY A 322 10.79 18.12 -32.63
CA GLY A 322 11.53 18.58 -33.81
C GLY A 322 13.05 18.54 -33.61
N GLY A 323 13.75 19.49 -34.21
CA GLY A 323 15.19 19.69 -34.00
C GLY A 323 15.53 20.43 -32.69
N ARG A 324 14.56 20.68 -31.80
CA ARG A 324 14.78 21.41 -30.54
C ARG A 324 14.93 20.54 -29.33
N THR A 325 14.04 19.56 -29.17
CA THR A 325 14.12 18.64 -28.03
C THR A 325 14.03 17.20 -28.48
N TYR A 326 14.74 16.33 -27.78
CA TYR A 326 14.85 14.91 -28.10
C TYR A 326 14.62 14.07 -26.84
N LYS A 327 13.69 13.11 -26.90
CA LYS A 327 13.30 12.32 -25.71
C LYS A 327 13.84 10.89 -25.74
N PHE A 328 14.17 10.41 -24.55
CA PHE A 328 14.49 9.02 -24.22
C PHE A 328 13.52 8.53 -23.14
N ASN A 329 12.84 7.40 -23.37
CA ASN A 329 12.00 6.75 -22.37
C ASN A 329 12.81 5.65 -21.65
N LEU A 330 12.91 5.75 -20.33
CA LEU A 330 13.55 4.78 -19.45
C LEU A 330 12.43 3.92 -18.87
N THR A 331 12.22 2.73 -19.44
CA THR A 331 11.06 1.86 -19.15
C THR A 331 11.45 0.44 -18.70
N GLU A 332 12.75 0.16 -18.63
CA GLU A 332 13.29 -1.13 -18.22
C GLU A 332 14.65 -0.97 -17.54
N GLY A 333 15.09 -2.01 -16.84
CA GLY A 333 16.32 -2.02 -16.06
C GLY A 333 16.15 -1.46 -14.65
N THR A 334 17.20 -1.65 -13.85
CA THR A 334 17.24 -1.24 -12.45
C THR A 334 18.56 -0.55 -12.11
N VAL A 335 18.47 0.39 -11.16
CA VAL A 335 19.63 1.05 -10.55
C VAL A 335 19.47 1.05 -9.04
N THR A 336 20.58 0.87 -8.36
CA THR A 336 20.67 0.96 -6.89
C THR A 336 21.06 2.37 -6.46
N LYS A 337 20.72 2.73 -5.23
CA LYS A 337 21.10 4.02 -4.64
C LYS A 337 22.62 4.24 -4.75
N GLY A 338 23.01 5.38 -5.30
CA GLY A 338 24.39 5.80 -5.49
C GLY A 338 25.04 5.27 -6.78
N GLU A 339 24.36 4.41 -7.54
CA GLU A 339 24.87 3.86 -8.80
C GLU A 339 24.80 4.90 -9.92
N PHE A 340 25.86 4.95 -10.73
CA PHE A 340 25.88 5.74 -11.96
C PHE A 340 25.13 5.01 -13.06
N PHE A 341 24.46 5.77 -13.92
CA PHE A 341 23.87 5.25 -15.13
C PHE A 341 23.85 6.27 -16.26
N TYR A 342 23.65 5.79 -17.48
CA TYR A 342 23.87 6.54 -18.71
C TYR A 342 22.66 6.47 -19.64
N VAL A 343 22.44 7.59 -20.33
CA VAL A 343 21.50 7.73 -21.43
C VAL A 343 22.18 8.49 -22.57
N GLY A 344 21.92 8.14 -23.83
CA GLY A 344 22.48 8.89 -24.96
C GLY A 344 22.61 8.09 -26.25
N GLY A 345 23.69 8.34 -26.99
CA GLY A 345 24.00 7.73 -28.27
C GLY A 345 24.28 6.24 -28.20
N SER A 346 23.97 5.54 -29.29
CA SER A 346 24.12 4.08 -29.39
C SER A 346 25.57 3.59 -29.43
N ASN A 347 26.55 4.45 -29.74
CA ASN A 347 27.93 3.99 -29.94
C ASN A 347 28.68 3.73 -28.63
N LYS A 348 28.23 4.33 -27.51
CA LYS A 348 28.72 4.06 -26.15
C LYS A 348 30.25 4.10 -26.02
N ARG A 349 30.87 5.14 -26.58
CA ARG A 349 32.32 5.39 -26.44
C ARG A 349 32.58 6.54 -25.48
N ILE A 350 33.73 6.53 -24.83
CA ILE A 350 34.09 7.54 -23.83
C ILE A 350 34.21 8.93 -24.45
N ASN A 351 34.75 9.06 -25.67
CA ASN A 351 35.02 10.37 -26.29
C ASN A 351 35.06 10.30 -27.82
N GLY A 352 33.93 9.95 -28.45
CA GLY A 352 33.84 9.91 -29.92
C GLY A 352 34.43 8.64 -30.56
N PRO A 353 34.59 8.62 -31.90
CA PRO A 353 35.06 7.46 -32.64
C PRO A 353 36.43 6.94 -32.18
N ASN A 354 36.62 5.62 -32.25
CA ASN A 354 37.90 4.96 -31.94
C ASN A 354 38.45 5.22 -30.53
N THR A 355 37.57 5.47 -29.56
CA THR A 355 37.94 5.63 -28.14
C THR A 355 37.46 4.45 -27.29
N THR A 356 37.85 4.42 -26.01
CA THR A 356 37.46 3.38 -25.03
C THR A 356 35.97 3.04 -25.14
N ASP A 357 35.66 1.75 -25.28
CA ASP A 357 34.29 1.26 -25.23
C ASP A 357 33.80 1.27 -23.78
N ILE A 358 32.65 1.91 -23.54
CA ILE A 358 31.98 1.95 -22.25
C ILE A 358 30.61 1.27 -22.31
N SER A 359 30.39 0.40 -23.30
CA SER A 359 29.15 -0.39 -23.44
C SER A 359 28.82 -1.25 -22.22
N GLY A 360 29.83 -1.64 -21.42
CA GLY A 360 29.68 -2.36 -20.16
C GLY A 360 29.21 -1.52 -18.97
N ALA A 361 29.10 -0.18 -19.11
CA ALA A 361 28.51 0.67 -18.08
C ALA A 361 27.00 0.44 -17.95
N LYS A 362 26.36 1.03 -16.93
CA LYS A 362 24.91 0.95 -16.75
C LYS A 362 24.17 1.87 -17.73
N TRP A 363 23.91 1.39 -18.94
CA TRP A 363 23.09 2.11 -19.92
C TRP A 363 21.61 1.74 -19.75
N ILE A 364 20.77 2.71 -19.37
CA ILE A 364 19.33 2.48 -19.23
C ILE A 364 18.60 2.68 -20.56
N ARG A 365 19.05 3.64 -21.38
CA ARG A 365 18.50 3.85 -22.72
C ARG A 365 19.57 4.42 -23.64
N SER A 366 19.72 3.85 -24.83
CA SER A 366 20.56 4.41 -25.88
C SER A 366 19.83 4.37 -27.22
N ILE A 367 19.95 5.43 -28.01
CA ILE A 367 19.33 5.53 -29.33
C ILE A 367 20.39 5.91 -30.36
N ALA A 368 20.34 5.27 -31.53
CA ALA A 368 21.09 5.74 -32.71
C ALA A 368 20.37 6.96 -33.29
N TYR A 369 20.45 8.10 -32.61
CA TYR A 369 19.71 9.33 -32.90
C TYR A 369 20.06 9.99 -34.23
N VAL A 370 21.15 9.59 -34.88
CA VAL A 370 21.46 10.00 -36.27
C VAL A 370 20.42 9.47 -37.27
N THR A 371 19.84 8.30 -37.01
CA THR A 371 18.89 7.64 -37.92
C THR A 371 17.50 7.46 -37.34
N ASN A 372 17.36 7.56 -36.02
CA ASN A 372 16.10 7.36 -35.32
C ASN A 372 15.60 8.66 -34.70
N VAL A 373 14.28 8.79 -34.63
CA VAL A 373 13.60 9.83 -33.86
C VAL A 373 13.64 9.51 -32.37
N GLY A 374 13.43 10.51 -31.53
CA GLY A 374 13.29 10.33 -30.09
C GLY A 374 12.02 9.57 -29.74
N ASP A 375 11.98 9.03 -28.51
CA ASP A 375 10.86 8.23 -28.02
C ASP A 375 9.61 9.13 -27.87
N GLY A 376 8.76 9.20 -28.88
CA GLY A 376 7.53 10.02 -28.89
C GLY A 376 7.70 11.44 -29.44
N PHE A 377 8.87 12.08 -29.27
CA PHE A 377 9.19 13.33 -29.97
C PHE A 377 10.71 13.54 -30.13
N GLY A 378 11.07 14.39 -31.10
CA GLY A 378 12.44 14.74 -31.47
C GLY A 378 12.87 14.14 -32.79
N SER A 379 13.39 14.95 -33.69
CA SER A 379 13.87 14.52 -35.00
C SER A 379 15.23 13.84 -34.90
N ALA A 380 15.54 12.96 -35.85
CA ALA A 380 16.90 12.45 -36.01
C ALA A 380 17.88 13.64 -36.22
N SER A 381 19.07 13.55 -35.62
CA SER A 381 20.05 14.63 -35.58
C SER A 381 21.49 14.13 -35.66
N SER A 382 22.39 14.94 -36.23
CA SER A 382 23.84 14.67 -36.15
C SER A 382 24.45 14.99 -34.79
N GLY A 383 23.72 15.71 -33.93
CA GLY A 383 24.10 16.05 -32.55
C GLY A 383 22.87 16.47 -31.73
N LEU A 384 22.75 15.95 -30.51
CA LEU A 384 21.63 16.23 -29.61
C LEU A 384 21.85 17.48 -28.77
N LEU A 385 23.11 17.78 -28.47
CA LEU A 385 23.53 18.92 -27.69
C LEU A 385 24.33 19.90 -28.57
N PRO A 386 24.27 21.22 -28.29
CA PRO A 386 25.05 22.18 -29.04
C PRO A 386 26.55 22.09 -28.72
N ASN A 387 27.39 22.08 -29.76
CA ASN A 387 28.85 22.11 -29.68
C ASN A 387 29.46 23.49 -30.03
N SER A 388 28.63 24.50 -30.29
CA SER A 388 29.06 25.81 -30.84
C SER A 388 28.86 26.98 -29.87
N GLY A 389 28.74 26.71 -28.57
CA GLY A 389 28.40 27.72 -27.55
C GLY A 389 26.94 28.19 -27.55
N ASN A 390 26.06 27.62 -28.39
CA ASN A 390 24.61 27.81 -28.25
C ASN A 390 24.10 27.19 -26.95
N ALA A 391 22.97 27.68 -26.44
CA ALA A 391 22.38 27.14 -25.22
C ALA A 391 21.76 25.77 -25.45
N GLY A 392 22.12 24.82 -24.59
CA GLY A 392 21.60 23.46 -24.56
C GLY A 392 21.27 23.04 -23.13
N GLY A 393 20.56 21.93 -23.00
CA GLY A 393 20.11 21.47 -21.70
C GLY A 393 19.75 20.00 -21.67
N ILE A 394 19.70 19.46 -20.46
CA ILE A 394 19.33 18.08 -20.16
C ILE A 394 18.35 18.13 -19.00
N ALA A 395 17.23 17.43 -19.11
CA ALA A 395 16.22 17.33 -18.07
C ALA A 395 15.76 15.88 -17.93
N ILE A 396 15.45 15.47 -16.70
CA ILE A 396 14.87 14.16 -16.40
C ILE A 396 13.52 14.33 -15.69
N PHE A 397 12.54 13.48 -16.02
CA PHE A 397 11.15 13.57 -15.58
C PHE A 397 10.70 12.29 -14.89
N ASP A 398 9.82 12.42 -13.89
CA ASP A 398 9.01 11.32 -13.37
C ASP A 398 7.92 10.98 -14.40
N GLY A 399 7.87 9.72 -14.85
CA GLY A 399 7.03 9.29 -15.95
C GLY A 399 7.58 9.61 -17.36
N ILE A 400 6.99 8.96 -18.36
CA ILE A 400 7.34 9.13 -19.79
C ILE A 400 6.46 10.14 -20.54
N ASN A 401 5.36 10.56 -19.90
CA ASN A 401 4.39 11.50 -20.47
C ASN A 401 4.81 12.93 -20.17
N VAL A 402 5.77 13.43 -20.95
CA VAL A 402 6.23 14.82 -20.88
C VAL A 402 5.30 15.72 -21.70
N THR A 403 4.77 16.75 -21.06
CA THR A 403 3.85 17.75 -21.63
C THR A 403 4.42 19.15 -21.41
N GLU A 404 3.76 20.18 -21.95
CA GLU A 404 4.16 21.58 -21.76
C GLU A 404 4.23 22.02 -20.27
N THR A 405 3.39 21.42 -19.43
CA THR A 405 3.32 21.76 -18.00
C THR A 405 4.20 20.86 -17.13
N SER A 406 4.84 19.85 -17.71
CA SER A 406 5.70 18.94 -16.97
C SER A 406 6.91 19.69 -16.40
N VAL A 407 7.16 19.48 -15.10
CA VAL A 407 8.33 19.97 -14.40
C VAL A 407 9.32 18.81 -14.26
N PRO A 408 10.58 18.97 -14.66
CA PRO A 408 11.58 17.92 -14.47
C PRO A 408 11.87 17.68 -12.98
N VAL A 409 12.35 16.49 -12.65
CA VAL A 409 12.85 16.19 -11.30
C VAL A 409 14.29 16.66 -11.12
N ASP A 410 15.05 16.80 -12.20
CA ASP A 410 16.34 17.49 -12.25
C ASP A 410 16.61 17.99 -13.68
N ALA A 411 17.32 19.11 -13.83
CA ALA A 411 17.66 19.70 -15.11
C ALA A 411 18.86 20.64 -15.00
N ILE A 412 19.57 20.79 -16.12
CA ILE A 412 20.66 21.75 -16.27
C ILE A 412 20.54 22.52 -17.59
N LEU A 413 21.10 23.74 -17.59
CA LEU A 413 21.30 24.55 -18.79
C LEU A 413 22.79 24.86 -18.93
N PHE A 414 23.31 24.78 -20.15
CA PHE A 414 24.70 25.09 -20.46
C PHE A 414 24.86 25.79 -21.80
N GLY A 415 25.96 26.53 -21.96
CA GLY A 415 26.23 27.33 -23.14
C GLY A 415 25.21 28.46 -23.34
N GLY A 416 25.55 29.39 -24.25
CA GLY A 416 24.72 30.51 -24.65
C GLY A 416 24.39 31.53 -23.55
N SER A 417 24.29 32.79 -23.92
CA SER A 417 23.72 33.84 -23.06
C SER A 417 22.48 34.50 -23.66
N GLY A 418 22.10 34.08 -24.88
CA GLY A 418 20.89 34.55 -25.56
C GLY A 418 19.63 34.05 -24.84
N ILE A 419 18.82 34.99 -24.35
CA ILE A 419 17.62 34.66 -23.56
C ILE A 419 16.46 34.23 -24.47
N THR A 420 16.32 34.86 -25.64
CA THR A 420 15.11 34.78 -26.48
C THR A 420 14.79 33.38 -26.98
N THR A 421 15.79 32.54 -27.23
CA THR A 421 15.58 31.15 -27.68
C THR A 421 15.36 30.18 -26.53
N ILE A 422 15.50 30.62 -25.27
CA ILE A 422 15.32 29.79 -24.06
C ILE A 422 14.04 30.14 -23.33
N TYR A 423 13.78 31.44 -23.19
CA TYR A 423 12.62 32.01 -22.52
C TYR A 423 12.17 33.28 -23.23
N ASN A 424 10.88 33.33 -23.54
CA ASN A 424 10.23 34.51 -24.09
C ASN A 424 9.24 35.06 -23.05
N ALA A 425 9.57 36.22 -22.49
CA ALA A 425 8.75 36.90 -21.49
C ALA A 425 7.41 37.42 -22.02
N THR A 426 7.32 37.71 -23.32
CA THR A 426 6.11 38.21 -23.97
C THR A 426 5.07 37.10 -24.12
N THR A 427 5.49 35.92 -24.55
CA THR A 427 4.59 34.76 -24.71
C THR A 427 4.52 33.89 -23.44
N ASN A 428 5.40 34.16 -22.46
CA ASN A 428 5.58 33.40 -21.24
C ASN A 428 5.81 31.90 -21.53
N LYS A 429 6.69 31.62 -22.50
CA LYS A 429 7.08 30.28 -22.94
C LYS A 429 8.57 30.06 -22.68
N GLY A 430 8.93 28.83 -22.33
CA GLY A 430 10.31 28.45 -22.08
C GLY A 430 10.43 27.03 -21.52
N TYR A 431 11.65 26.67 -21.13
CA TYR A 431 11.92 25.40 -20.45
C TYR A 431 11.71 25.53 -18.95
N ARG A 432 10.83 24.69 -18.39
CA ARG A 432 10.54 24.68 -16.95
C ARG A 432 11.72 24.17 -16.14
N VAL A 433 11.93 24.72 -14.96
CA VAL A 433 13.02 24.33 -14.05
C VAL A 433 12.53 23.46 -12.90
N PRO A 434 13.36 22.54 -12.38
CA PRO A 434 13.07 21.77 -11.17
C PRO A 434 13.36 22.62 -9.92
N GLU A 435 12.84 22.20 -8.77
CA GLU A 435 13.40 22.61 -7.47
C GLU A 435 14.72 21.86 -7.25
N SER A 436 15.84 22.59 -7.24
CA SER A 436 17.19 22.03 -7.18
C SER A 436 18.18 23.00 -6.52
N ASP A 437 19.46 22.66 -6.54
CA ASP A 437 20.55 23.49 -6.03
C ASP A 437 20.67 24.87 -6.69
N HIS A 438 20.37 24.99 -7.98
CA HIS A 438 20.55 26.23 -8.75
C HIS A 438 19.24 26.86 -9.23
N TYR A 439 18.12 26.17 -9.07
CA TYR A 439 16.83 26.58 -9.61
C TYR A 439 15.71 26.40 -8.60
N ASN A 440 14.79 27.35 -8.58
CA ASN A 440 13.63 27.40 -7.69
C ASN A 440 12.37 27.82 -8.49
N PRO A 441 11.52 26.86 -8.89
CA PRO A 441 10.30 27.15 -9.63
C PRO A 441 9.22 27.66 -8.67
N ILE A 442 9.00 28.97 -8.68
CA ILE A 442 7.81 29.57 -8.06
C ILE A 442 6.72 29.61 -9.12
N SER A 443 5.71 28.75 -8.98
CA SER A 443 4.60 28.65 -9.92
C SER A 443 3.96 30.02 -10.19
N GLY A 444 3.81 30.35 -11.47
CA GLY A 444 3.26 31.63 -11.93
C GLY A 444 4.19 32.85 -11.85
N SER A 445 5.33 32.76 -11.13
CA SER A 445 6.28 33.87 -10.96
C SER A 445 7.59 33.65 -11.72
N GLN A 446 8.20 32.48 -11.57
CA GLN A 446 9.45 32.13 -12.25
C GLN A 446 9.56 30.64 -12.62
N PRO A 447 8.62 30.09 -13.40
CA PRO A 447 8.69 28.67 -13.79
C PRO A 447 9.83 28.30 -14.75
N PHE A 448 10.47 29.25 -15.44
CA PHE A 448 11.39 28.95 -16.55
C PHE A 448 12.87 29.29 -16.28
N PHE A 449 13.77 28.66 -17.05
CA PHE A 449 15.16 29.11 -17.12
C PHE A 449 15.24 30.57 -17.56
N LEU A 450 16.21 31.30 -17.03
CA LEU A 450 16.47 32.72 -17.29
C LEU A 450 15.31 33.65 -16.93
N GLN A 451 14.38 33.19 -16.09
CA GLN A 451 13.30 33.98 -15.51
C GLN A 451 13.57 34.18 -14.01
N GLY A 452 13.43 35.42 -13.54
CA GLY A 452 13.63 35.75 -12.12
C GLY A 452 15.04 35.41 -11.64
N THR A 453 15.13 34.55 -10.62
CA THR A 453 16.39 34.08 -10.03
C THR A 453 16.95 32.82 -10.70
N ASN A 454 16.25 32.21 -11.65
CA ASN A 454 16.65 30.96 -12.31
C ASN A 454 17.68 31.19 -13.43
N THR A 455 18.80 31.84 -13.10
CA THR A 455 19.75 32.38 -14.08
C THR A 455 21.06 31.59 -14.19
N TYR A 456 21.23 30.50 -13.43
CA TYR A 456 22.43 29.69 -13.47
C TYR A 456 22.58 28.98 -14.83
N ILE A 457 23.76 29.12 -15.44
CA ILE A 457 24.15 28.48 -16.71
C ILE A 457 25.57 27.96 -16.56
N ILE A 458 25.79 26.70 -16.95
CA ILE A 458 27.14 26.14 -17.06
C ILE A 458 27.79 26.71 -18.33
N PRO A 459 29.02 27.25 -18.30
CA PRO A 459 29.63 27.80 -19.51
C PRO A 459 29.86 26.72 -20.57
N HIS A 460 30.03 27.16 -21.82
CA HIS A 460 30.48 26.26 -22.88
C HIS A 460 31.99 25.99 -22.74
N SER A 461 32.38 24.73 -22.94
CA SER A 461 33.80 24.34 -22.95
C SER A 461 34.51 24.90 -24.18
N THR A 462 35.75 25.38 -24.02
CA THR A 462 36.60 25.80 -25.14
C THR A 462 38.03 25.28 -24.94
N PRO A 463 38.78 25.03 -26.03
CA PRO A 463 38.37 25.08 -27.43
C PRO A 463 37.42 23.92 -27.82
N ALA A 464 36.75 24.04 -28.97
CA ALA A 464 35.85 23.01 -29.50
C ALA A 464 36.62 21.74 -29.94
N ASP A 465 35.88 20.64 -30.11
CA ASP A 465 36.34 19.34 -30.61
C ASP A 465 37.48 18.73 -29.76
N GLN A 466 37.49 19.03 -28.46
CA GLN A 466 38.50 18.50 -27.54
C GLN A 466 38.02 17.29 -26.74
N GLY A 467 36.71 17.00 -26.74
CA GLY A 467 36.17 15.89 -25.98
C GLY A 467 36.14 16.13 -24.47
N PHE A 468 35.63 17.30 -24.07
CA PHE A 468 35.47 17.62 -22.66
C PHE A 468 34.24 16.93 -22.10
N PHE A 469 34.43 16.09 -21.09
CA PHE A 469 33.34 15.67 -20.22
C PHE A 469 33.13 16.73 -19.14
N VAL A 470 31.91 17.23 -19.03
CA VAL A 470 31.54 18.22 -18.02
C VAL A 470 31.13 17.47 -16.75
N LYS A 471 32.00 17.48 -15.74
CA LYS A 471 31.70 16.90 -14.42
C LYS A 471 30.89 17.88 -13.58
N LEU A 472 29.79 17.41 -13.02
CA LEU A 472 28.90 18.19 -12.16
C LEU A 472 28.98 17.71 -10.70
N GLY A 473 30.12 18.01 -10.08
CA GLY A 473 30.42 17.67 -8.70
C GLY A 473 29.65 18.55 -7.71
N GLY A 474 29.39 18.04 -6.51
CA GLY A 474 28.62 18.69 -5.44
C GLY A 474 28.33 17.68 -4.34
N ALA A 475 27.61 18.06 -3.28
CA ALA A 475 27.27 17.15 -2.18
C ALA A 475 25.75 17.06 -2.00
N PHE A 476 25.18 15.86 -2.13
CA PHE A 476 23.75 15.60 -2.04
C PHE A 476 23.42 14.67 -0.86
N ASP A 477 22.47 15.11 -0.02
CA ASP A 477 21.88 14.30 1.04
C ASP A 477 20.66 13.55 0.49
N ALA A 478 20.82 12.24 0.30
CA ALA A 478 19.78 11.42 -0.29
C ALA A 478 18.67 11.00 0.69
N LYS A 479 18.83 11.23 2.00
CA LYS A 479 17.76 11.00 2.99
C LYS A 479 16.84 12.20 3.06
N ASN A 480 17.41 13.40 3.14
CA ASN A 480 16.65 14.65 3.20
C ASN A 480 16.27 15.18 1.82
N LYS A 481 16.84 14.62 0.75
CA LYS A 481 16.62 14.99 -0.66
C LYS A 481 17.03 16.43 -0.96
N THR A 482 18.16 16.85 -0.41
CA THR A 482 18.65 18.23 -0.48
C THR A 482 20.13 18.27 -0.86
N TRP A 483 20.53 19.37 -1.52
CA TRP A 483 21.94 19.65 -1.78
C TRP A 483 22.57 20.32 -0.55
N ILE A 484 23.63 19.70 -0.03
CA ILE A 484 24.49 20.29 1.01
C ILE A 484 25.44 21.31 0.36
N THR A 485 25.98 20.96 -0.81
CA THR A 485 26.82 21.84 -1.62
C THR A 485 26.29 21.83 -3.03
N PRO A 486 25.87 22.99 -3.59
CA PRO A 486 25.42 23.11 -4.96
C PRO A 486 26.42 22.53 -5.95
N ARG A 487 25.94 22.10 -7.12
CA ARG A 487 26.79 21.57 -8.17
C ARG A 487 27.74 22.64 -8.70
N GLY A 488 29.02 22.34 -8.74
CA GLY A 488 29.99 23.04 -9.59
C GLY A 488 30.09 22.36 -10.96
N TYR A 489 30.90 22.94 -11.84
CA TYR A 489 31.29 22.30 -13.09
C TYR A 489 32.81 22.19 -13.19
N LYS A 490 33.29 21.14 -13.85
CA LYS A 490 34.69 20.99 -14.27
C LYS A 490 34.76 20.40 -15.68
N PHE A 491 35.44 21.10 -16.57
CA PHE A 491 35.76 20.57 -17.89
C PHE A 491 36.92 19.60 -17.78
N TYR A 492 36.62 18.32 -17.95
CA TYR A 492 37.62 17.25 -17.91
C TYR A 492 37.91 16.76 -19.32
N GLN A 493 39.10 17.04 -19.83
CA GLN A 493 39.47 16.61 -21.18
C GLN A 493 39.75 15.12 -21.21
N LEU A 494 38.89 14.36 -21.89
CA LEU A 494 39.07 12.93 -22.04
C LEU A 494 40.11 12.61 -23.12
N GLN A 495 40.95 11.62 -22.84
CA GLN A 495 41.83 11.02 -23.83
C GLN A 495 41.12 9.89 -24.56
N SER A 496 41.64 9.47 -25.71
CA SER A 496 41.08 8.32 -26.46
C SER A 496 41.11 7.02 -25.64
N THR A 497 42.01 6.92 -24.67
CA THR A 497 42.20 5.79 -23.75
C THR A 497 41.65 6.05 -22.35
N SER A 498 40.95 7.16 -22.11
CA SER A 498 40.39 7.44 -20.77
C SER A 498 39.46 6.30 -20.34
N ALA A 499 39.58 5.89 -19.07
CA ALA A 499 38.77 4.86 -18.48
C ALA A 499 37.45 5.42 -17.94
N LEU A 500 36.41 4.59 -17.87
CA LEU A 500 35.10 4.96 -17.29
C LEU A 500 35.24 5.49 -15.85
N SER A 501 36.14 4.92 -15.05
CA SER A 501 36.38 5.35 -13.67
C SER A 501 36.81 6.81 -13.55
N GLU A 502 37.39 7.41 -14.59
CA GLU A 502 37.78 8.83 -14.59
C GLU A 502 36.57 9.75 -14.52
N ILE A 503 35.37 9.31 -14.92
CA ILE A 503 34.13 10.10 -14.85
C ILE A 503 33.16 9.60 -13.77
N GLU A 504 33.48 8.53 -13.05
CA GLU A 504 32.68 7.97 -11.95
C GLU A 504 33.34 8.10 -10.57
N SER A 505 34.61 8.54 -10.52
CA SER A 505 35.37 8.69 -9.29
C SER A 505 36.19 9.99 -9.23
N GLY A 506 36.63 10.35 -8.03
CA GLY A 506 37.43 11.53 -7.75
C GLY A 506 36.64 12.67 -7.07
N ALA A 507 37.36 13.72 -6.69
CA ALA A 507 36.81 14.82 -5.89
C ALA A 507 35.79 15.69 -6.65
N ASP A 508 35.85 15.70 -7.98
CA ASP A 508 34.97 16.51 -8.83
C ASP A 508 33.69 15.76 -9.25
N VAL A 509 33.50 14.54 -8.74
CA VAL A 509 32.27 13.77 -8.93
C VAL A 509 31.32 14.06 -7.77
N ASN A 510 30.02 14.04 -8.04
CA ASN A 510 29.01 14.22 -7.00
C ASN A 510 29.25 13.27 -5.81
N MET A 511 29.19 13.80 -4.59
CA MET A 511 29.20 13.03 -3.34
C MET A 511 27.77 12.83 -2.86
N MET A 512 27.47 11.63 -2.36
CA MET A 512 26.14 11.29 -1.83
C MET A 512 26.25 10.83 -0.38
N SER A 513 25.49 11.46 0.51
CA SER A 513 25.37 11.10 1.92
C SER A 513 23.96 10.60 2.27
N ASN A 514 23.84 10.02 3.46
CA ASN A 514 22.58 9.56 4.07
C ASN A 514 22.18 10.44 5.23
#